data_AF-A0A831X3Z1-F1
#
_entry.id   AF-A0A831X3Z1-F1
#
_cell.length_a   1.000
_cell.length_b   1.000
_cell.length_c   1.000
_cell.angle_alpha   90.00
_cell.angle_beta   90.00
_cell.angle_gamma   90.00
#
_symmetry.space_group_name_H-M   'P 1'
#
loop_
_entity.id
_entity.type
_entity.pdbx_description
1 polymer ?
#
loop_
_entity_poly.entity_id
_entity_poly.type
_entity_poly.pdbx_seq_one_letter_code
_entity_poly.pdbx_strand_id
1 'polypeptide(L)'
;MMERWSSPRESSSIYWPAMHLQPHFLYNTLDSINWLAIEKEEHQISHMLKGLAQILRYSIKDSNKLVTVKEELEWMDRYIFLQQYRFRSSFTCQVHCDDELLTCRIPKLLIQPFIENAIVLGVSQEAR
;
A
#
# COMPACT_ATOMS: atom_id res chain seq x y z
N MET A 1 -60.02 -5.77 -13.20
CA MET A 1 -59.59 -4.37 -13.42
C MET A 1 -59.34 -3.78 -12.04
N MET A 2 -58.15 -3.42 -11.58
CA MET A 2 -56.81 -3.35 -12.17
C MET A 2 -55.79 -3.34 -11.01
N GLU A 3 -54.60 -3.88 -11.23
CA GLU A 3 -53.44 -3.88 -10.33
C GLU A 3 -52.90 -2.46 -10.03
N ARG A 4 -52.19 -2.31 -8.91
CA ARG A 4 -50.94 -1.52 -8.88
C ARG A 4 -50.03 -1.89 -7.70
N TRP A 5 -48.91 -2.54 -8.04
CA TRP A 5 -47.70 -2.66 -7.24
C TRP A 5 -47.09 -1.30 -6.88
N SER A 6 -46.42 -1.19 -5.71
CA SER A 6 -45.21 -0.38 -5.51
C SER A 6 -44.48 -0.73 -4.19
N SER A 7 -43.48 -1.61 -4.32
CA SER A 7 -42.25 -1.77 -3.52
C SER A 7 -42.31 -2.34 -2.08
N PRO A 8 -41.78 -3.56 -1.88
CA PRO A 8 -41.08 -3.92 -0.65
C PRO A 8 -39.72 -3.20 -0.64
N ARG A 9 -39.58 -2.16 0.18
CA ARG A 9 -38.25 -1.73 0.63
C ARG A 9 -37.83 -2.70 1.71
N GLU A 10 -36.85 -3.53 1.39
CA GLU A 10 -35.78 -4.06 2.25
C GLU A 10 -35.17 -5.25 1.53
N SER A 11 -34.62 -4.97 0.34
CA SER A 11 -33.72 -5.88 -0.33
C SER A 11 -32.48 -6.05 0.53
N SER A 12 -32.30 -7.25 1.05
CA SER A 12 -31.00 -7.88 1.21
C SER A 12 -29.96 -7.04 1.95
N SER A 13 -30.04 -7.05 3.29
CA SER A 13 -28.89 -6.84 4.16
C SER A 13 -27.90 -8.02 4.02
N ILE A 14 -27.40 -8.23 2.80
CA ILE A 14 -26.28 -9.11 2.47
C ILE A 14 -25.32 -8.29 1.62
N TYR A 15 -24.80 -7.22 2.19
CA TYR A 15 -23.63 -6.54 1.67
C TYR A 15 -22.83 -6.02 2.85
N TRP A 16 -21.66 -6.63 3.09
CA TRP A 16 -20.36 -5.94 3.19
C TRP A 16 -19.23 -6.68 3.95
N PRO A 17 -19.38 -7.85 4.63
CA PRO A 17 -18.19 -8.46 5.24
C PRO A 17 -17.25 -9.11 4.20
N ALA A 18 -17.57 -9.04 2.90
CA ALA A 18 -16.76 -9.60 1.82
C ALA A 18 -15.51 -8.77 1.46
N MET A 19 -15.27 -7.61 2.08
CA MET A 19 -14.09 -6.79 1.78
C MET A 19 -13.32 -6.33 3.02
N HIS A 20 -13.43 -7.05 4.14
CA HIS A 20 -12.35 -7.03 5.11
C HIS A 20 -11.36 -8.11 4.71
N LEU A 21 -10.38 -7.76 3.86
CA LEU A 21 -9.10 -8.48 3.82
C LEU A 21 -8.62 -8.55 5.28
N GLN A 22 -8.85 -9.67 5.96
CA GLN A 22 -8.40 -9.81 7.33
C GLN A 22 -6.89 -9.62 7.30
N PRO A 23 -6.33 -8.60 7.99
CA PRO A 23 -4.91 -8.27 7.86
C PRO A 23 -4.02 -9.49 8.12
N HIS A 24 -4.46 -10.34 9.06
CA HIS A 24 -3.84 -11.61 9.37
C HIS A 24 -3.81 -12.60 8.18
N PHE A 25 -4.92 -12.77 7.45
CA PHE A 25 -4.95 -13.64 6.26
C PHE A 25 -3.97 -13.14 5.19
N LEU A 26 -3.91 -11.81 4.98
CA LEU A 26 -3.00 -11.22 4.01
C LEU A 26 -1.52 -11.44 4.38
N TYR A 27 -1.16 -11.24 5.65
CA TYR A 27 0.21 -11.49 6.11
C TYR A 27 0.57 -12.96 6.00
N ASN A 28 -0.30 -13.87 6.44
CA ASN A 28 -0.04 -15.31 6.37
C ASN A 28 0.11 -15.78 4.92
N THR A 29 -0.70 -15.22 4.00
CA THR A 29 -0.61 -15.54 2.57
C THR A 29 0.73 -15.04 2.00
N LEU A 30 1.13 -13.80 2.29
CA LEU A 30 2.41 -13.26 1.84
C LEU A 30 3.60 -14.05 2.41
N ASP A 31 3.54 -14.44 3.68
CA ASP A 31 4.59 -15.25 4.32
C ASP A 31 4.68 -16.65 3.68
N SER A 32 3.54 -17.26 3.35
CA SER A 32 3.48 -18.57 2.68
C SER A 32 4.11 -18.51 1.28
N ILE A 33 3.81 -17.47 0.51
CA ILE A 33 4.41 -17.26 -0.82
C ILE A 33 5.90 -16.92 -0.68
N ASN A 34 6.28 -16.15 0.34
CA ASN A 34 7.68 -15.81 0.60
C ASN A 34 8.51 -17.06 0.95
N TRP A 35 7.96 -18.00 1.71
CA TRP A 35 8.62 -19.29 1.97
C TRP A 35 8.84 -20.10 0.69
N LEU A 36 7.82 -20.18 -0.17
CA LEU A 36 7.94 -20.85 -1.47
C LEU A 36 9.01 -20.18 -2.36
N ALA A 37 9.10 -18.86 -2.34
CA ALA A 37 10.14 -18.13 -3.07
C ALA A 37 11.54 -18.45 -2.53
N ILE A 38 11.71 -18.51 -1.21
CA ILE A 38 12.98 -18.88 -0.58
C ILE A 38 13.38 -20.32 -0.94
N GLU A 39 12.43 -21.26 -0.89
CA GLU A 39 12.66 -22.67 -1.25
C GLU A 39 13.11 -22.84 -2.70
N LYS A 40 12.63 -21.98 -3.59
CA LYS A 40 13.03 -21.94 -5.01
C LYS A 40 14.24 -21.06 -5.29
N GLU A 41 14.93 -20.56 -4.27
CA GLU A 41 16.07 -19.64 -4.39
C GLU A 41 15.73 -18.32 -5.14
N GLU A 42 14.44 -17.96 -5.20
CA GLU A 42 13.93 -16.75 -5.83
C GLU A 42 14.03 -15.54 -4.89
N HIS A 43 15.25 -15.16 -4.56
CA HIS A 43 15.55 -14.12 -3.57
C HIS A 43 14.96 -12.75 -3.91
N GLN A 44 14.86 -12.41 -5.20
CA GLN A 44 14.27 -11.16 -5.66
C GLN A 44 12.76 -11.10 -5.35
N ILE A 45 12.05 -12.20 -5.61
CA ILE A 45 10.62 -12.34 -5.27
C ILE A 45 10.42 -12.25 -3.76
N SER A 46 11.26 -12.95 -2.98
CA SER A 46 11.24 -12.89 -1.52
C SER A 46 11.40 -11.45 -1.01
N HIS A 47 12.35 -10.70 -1.57
CA HIS A 47 12.59 -9.32 -1.16
C HIS A 47 11.40 -8.40 -1.46
N MET A 48 10.78 -8.54 -2.64
CA MET A 48 9.56 -7.80 -2.99
C MET A 48 8.38 -8.14 -2.07
N LEU A 49 8.16 -9.43 -1.78
CA LEU A 49 7.08 -9.87 -0.89
C LEU A 49 7.24 -9.30 0.52
N LYS A 50 8.47 -9.28 1.05
CA LYS A 50 8.77 -8.66 2.35
C LYS A 50 8.49 -7.16 2.34
N GLY A 51 8.90 -6.45 1.29
CA GLY A 51 8.61 -5.03 1.12
C GLY A 51 7.10 -4.75 1.10
N LEU A 52 6.35 -5.53 0.32
CA LEU A 52 4.89 -5.42 0.23
C LEU A 52 4.22 -5.68 1.59
N ALA A 53 4.64 -6.72 2.30
CA ALA A 53 4.11 -7.04 3.62
C ALA A 53 4.35 -5.90 4.63
N GLN A 54 5.50 -5.23 4.55
CA GLN A 54 5.80 -4.08 5.41
C GLN A 54 4.94 -2.86 5.07
N ILE A 55 4.75 -2.56 3.78
CA ILE A 55 3.87 -1.49 3.33
C ILE A 55 2.45 -1.71 3.84
N LEU A 56 1.92 -2.92 3.65
CA LEU A 56 0.56 -3.27 4.09
C LEU A 56 0.41 -3.21 5.61
N ARG A 57 1.38 -3.76 6.37
CA ARG A 57 1.41 -3.67 7.83
C ARG A 57 1.36 -2.24 8.32
N TYR A 58 2.14 -1.37 7.68
CA TYR A 58 2.12 0.03 7.99
C TYR A 58 0.76 0.63 7.65
N SER A 59 0.24 0.50 6.43
CA SER A 59 -0.99 1.16 6.02
C SER A 59 -2.24 0.74 6.82
N ILE A 60 -2.30 -0.51 7.29
CA ILE A 60 -3.47 -1.04 8.02
C ILE A 60 -3.42 -0.70 9.52
N LYS A 61 -2.23 -0.63 10.12
CA LYS A 61 -2.09 -0.44 11.58
C LYS A 61 -2.40 1.00 11.97
N ASP A 62 -3.35 1.21 12.88
CA ASP A 62 -3.62 2.51 13.54
C ASP A 62 -3.61 3.71 12.56
N SER A 63 -4.50 3.71 11.57
CA SER A 63 -4.53 4.70 10.48
C SER A 63 -4.63 6.16 10.95
N ASN A 64 -5.20 6.42 12.13
CA ASN A 64 -5.41 7.77 12.66
C ASN A 64 -4.28 8.24 13.61
N LYS A 65 -3.13 7.56 13.62
CA LYS A 65 -2.03 7.87 14.54
C LYS A 65 -1.05 8.88 13.93
N LEU A 66 -0.46 9.71 14.78
CA LEU A 66 0.73 10.50 14.43
C LEU A 66 1.99 9.63 14.48
N VAL A 67 2.77 9.66 13.41
CA VAL A 67 4.05 8.96 13.23
C VAL A 67 5.18 9.97 13.12
N THR A 68 6.42 9.54 13.36
CA THR A 68 7.59 10.38 13.10
C THR A 68 7.82 10.51 11.58
N VAL A 69 8.42 11.62 11.15
CA VAL A 69 8.86 11.79 9.75
C VAL A 69 9.76 10.63 9.34
N LYS A 70 10.67 10.18 10.23
CA LYS A 70 11.50 9.00 10.00
C LYS A 70 10.70 7.75 9.65
N GLU A 71 9.65 7.42 10.42
CA GLU A 71 8.80 6.26 10.13
C GLU A 71 8.10 6.37 8.77
N GLU A 72 7.69 7.58 8.37
CA GLU A 72 7.06 7.83 7.08
C GLU A 72 8.06 7.69 5.92
N LEU A 73 9.29 8.20 6.09
CA LEU A 73 10.37 8.05 5.10
C LEU A 73 10.80 6.58 4.94
N GLU A 74 10.92 5.82 6.04
CA GLU A 74 11.22 4.38 6.00
C GLU A 74 10.13 3.57 5.28
N TRP A 75 8.86 3.98 5.41
CA TRP A 75 7.77 3.39 4.65
C TRP A 75 7.86 3.77 3.16
N MET A 76 8.15 5.04 2.88
CA MET A 76 8.27 5.59 1.54
C MET A 76 9.41 4.92 0.75
N ASP A 77 10.57 4.67 1.36
CA ASP A 77 11.70 3.97 0.72
C ASP A 77 11.29 2.58 0.22
N ARG A 78 10.54 1.84 1.03
CA ARG A 78 10.02 0.51 0.66
C ARG A 78 9.01 0.61 -0.48
N TYR A 79 8.16 1.63 -0.43
CA TYR A 79 7.17 1.90 -1.48
C TYR A 79 7.85 2.22 -2.82
N ILE A 80 8.80 3.15 -2.80
CA ILE A 80 9.58 3.55 -3.98
C ILE A 80 10.33 2.34 -4.56
N PHE A 81 10.97 1.53 -3.72
CA PHE A 81 11.67 0.32 -4.16
C PHE A 81 10.75 -0.60 -4.99
N LEU A 82 9.53 -0.86 -4.52
CA LEU A 82 8.57 -1.69 -5.27
C LEU A 82 8.09 -1.02 -6.56
N GLN A 83 7.88 0.30 -6.53
CA GLN A 83 7.47 1.05 -7.72
C GLN A 83 8.58 1.07 -8.77
N GLN A 84 9.83 1.25 -8.37
CA GLN A 84 10.98 1.15 -9.27
C GLN A 84 11.05 -0.24 -9.91
N TYR A 85 10.81 -1.30 -9.14
CA TYR A 85 10.72 -2.64 -9.72
C TYR A 85 9.62 -2.74 -10.77
N ARG A 86 8.41 -2.29 -10.42
CA ARG A 86 7.23 -2.32 -11.30
C ARG A 86 7.47 -1.58 -12.61
N PHE A 87 8.13 -0.43 -12.55
CA PHE A 87 8.44 0.41 -13.70
C PHE A 87 9.85 0.18 -14.26
N ARG A 88 10.49 -0.95 -13.93
CA ARG A 88 11.81 -1.35 -14.45
C ARG A 88 12.88 -0.25 -14.33
N SER A 89 12.87 0.46 -13.20
CA SER A 89 13.76 1.57 -12.86
C SER A 89 13.67 2.77 -13.83
N SER A 90 12.49 3.02 -14.42
CA SER A 90 12.30 4.19 -15.30
C SER A 90 12.41 5.53 -14.56
N PHE A 91 12.35 5.54 -13.23
CA PHE A 91 12.49 6.76 -12.44
C PHE A 91 13.45 6.60 -11.26
N THR A 92 14.06 7.71 -10.86
CA THR A 92 14.88 7.83 -9.66
C THR A 92 14.18 8.69 -8.62
N CYS A 93 14.34 8.36 -7.35
CA CYS A 93 13.86 9.20 -6.25
C CYS A 93 15.04 9.59 -5.36
N GLN A 94 15.10 10.85 -4.96
CA GLN A 94 16.06 11.37 -4.00
C GLN A 94 15.29 12.07 -2.89
N VAL A 95 15.66 11.75 -1.66
CA VAL A 95 15.00 12.25 -0.46
C VAL A 95 16.02 13.05 0.33
N HIS A 96 15.70 14.31 0.59
CA HIS A 96 16.50 15.19 1.42
C HIS A 96 15.65 15.64 2.60
N CYS A 97 16.10 15.32 3.81
CA CYS A 97 15.43 15.66 5.05
C CYS A 97 16.49 16.00 6.09
N ASP A 98 16.35 17.15 6.76
CA ASP A 98 17.24 17.53 7.85
C ASP A 98 17.00 16.65 9.07
N ASP A 99 18.08 16.25 9.75
CA ASP A 99 18.02 15.31 10.89
C ASP A 99 17.09 15.79 12.01
N GLU A 100 17.00 17.10 12.21
CA GLU A 100 16.12 17.73 13.20
C GLU A 100 14.63 17.42 12.94
N LEU A 101 14.26 17.28 11.66
CA LEU A 101 12.88 17.01 11.24
C LEU A 101 12.49 15.55 11.38
N LEU A 102 13.45 14.62 11.45
CA LEU A 102 13.18 13.18 11.52
C LEU A 102 12.31 12.77 12.72
N THR A 103 12.37 13.55 13.81
CA THR A 103 11.61 13.30 15.04
C THR A 103 10.26 14.02 15.08
N CYS A 104 9.99 14.95 14.15
CA CYS A 104 8.72 15.64 14.05
C CYS A 104 7.59 14.64 13.80
N ARG A 105 6.41 14.92 14.36
CA ARG A 105 5.26 14.04 14.24
C ARG A 105 4.28 14.57 13.20
N ILE A 106 3.91 13.72 12.26
CA ILE A 106 2.97 14.03 11.18
C ILE A 106 1.83 12.99 11.15
N PRO A 107 0.67 13.31 10.57
CA PRO A 107 -0.33 12.32 10.21
C PRO A 107 0.31 11.21 9.39
N LYS A 108 -0.02 9.98 9.73
CA LYS A 108 0.44 8.80 9.00
C LYS A 108 -0.06 8.81 7.57
N LEU A 109 0.78 8.38 6.64
CA LEU A 109 0.54 8.41 5.19
C LEU A 109 0.26 9.82 4.64
N LEU A 110 0.73 10.88 5.30
CA LEU A 110 0.62 12.25 4.79
C LEU A 110 1.43 12.42 3.50
N ILE A 111 2.63 11.83 3.43
CA ILE A 111 3.55 11.99 2.29
C ILE A 111 3.12 11.15 1.08
N GLN A 112 2.41 10.03 1.32
CA GLN A 112 1.96 9.09 0.29
C GLN A 112 1.35 9.77 -0.96
N PRO A 113 0.28 10.58 -0.86
CA PRO A 113 -0.39 11.13 -2.05
C PRO A 113 0.54 11.97 -2.94
N PHE A 114 1.54 12.65 -2.36
CA PHE A 114 2.48 13.44 -3.13
C PHE A 114 3.44 12.57 -3.95
N ILE A 115 3.95 11.50 -3.34
CA ILE A 115 4.85 10.55 -4.01
C ILE A 115 4.11 9.76 -5.08
N GLU A 116 2.90 9.29 -4.79
CA GLU A 116 2.08 8.58 -5.77
C GLU A 116 1.79 9.43 -7.01
N ASN A 117 1.41 10.69 -6.79
CA ASN A 117 1.19 11.64 -7.89
C ASN A 117 2.47 11.91 -8.68
N ALA A 118 3.61 12.08 -8.02
CA ALA A 118 4.90 12.35 -8.68
C ALA A 118 5.34 11.17 -9.56
N ILE A 119 5.20 9.92 -9.09
CA ILE A 119 5.56 8.72 -9.86
C ILE A 119 4.63 8.58 -11.08
N VAL A 120 3.32 8.72 -10.89
CA VAL A 120 2.35 8.59 -11.99
C VAL A 120 2.63 9.63 -13.09
N LEU A 121 2.86 10.88 -12.70
CA LEU A 121 3.20 11.94 -13.66
C LEU A 121 4.54 11.70 -14.34
N GLY A 122 5.59 11.34 -13.59
CA GLY A 122 6.93 11.12 -14.12
C GLY A 122 6.97 10.01 -15.18
N VAL A 123 6.40 8.85 -14.86
CA VAL A 123 6.38 7.70 -15.80
C VAL A 123 5.49 7.96 -17.01
N SER A 124 4.44 8.77 -16.87
CA SER A 124 3.55 9.11 -18.00
C SER A 124 4.23 9.99 -19.07
N GLN A 125 5.26 10.76 -18.70
CA GLN A 125 5.95 11.67 -19.61
C GLN A 125 7.02 10.97 -20.46
N GLU A 126 7.58 9.84 -20.00
CA GLU A 126 8.56 9.03 -20.75
C GLU A 126 7.93 8.20 -21.88
N ALA A 127 6.60 8.07 -21.91
CA ALA A 127 5.87 7.37 -22.97
C ALA A 127 5.54 8.26 -24.18
N ARG A 128 6.13 9.46 -24.28
CA ARG A 128 6.03 10.38 -25.43
C ARG A 128 7.41 10.65 -26.02
#